data_AF-X0VK85-F1
#
_entry.id   AF-X0VK85-F1
#
_cell.length_a   1.000
_cell.length_b   1.000
_cell.length_c   1.000
_cell.angle_alpha   90.00
_cell.angle_beta   90.00
_cell.angle_gamma   90.00
#
_symmetry.space_group_name_H-M   'P 1'
#
loop_
_entity.id
_entity.type
_entity.pdbx_description
1 polymer ?
#
loop_
_entity_poly.entity_id
_entity_poly.type
_entity_poly.pdbx_seq_one_letter_code
_entity_poly.pdbx_strand_id
1 'polypeptide(L)'
;MEAMDRQLTSCYKDCAKFTRREAKNFYFAFITLPKRKRYAIYAVYAFCREADDIADGSASLPRKRTALKQLRHRLGEAASGNPQTRLDAALSDAMDHYQIAPSDLVKVIDG
;
A
#
# COMPACT_ATOMS: atom_id res chain seq x y z
N MET A 1 -13.25 -4.51 20.23
CA MET A 1 -13.59 -4.72 18.80
C MET A 1 -13.76 -3.41 18.05
N GLU A 2 -14.58 -2.45 18.52
CA GLU A 2 -14.80 -1.17 17.82
C GLU A 2 -13.57 -0.27 17.61
N ALA A 3 -12.61 -0.27 18.53
CA ALA A 3 -11.42 0.58 18.44
C ALA A 3 -10.50 0.18 17.27
N MET A 4 -10.35 -1.13 17.04
CA MET A 4 -9.57 -1.69 15.93
C MET A 4 -10.21 -1.33 14.58
N ASP A 5 -11.54 -1.45 14.50
CA ASP A 5 -12.30 -1.15 13.29
C ASP A 5 -12.30 0.36 12.94
N ARG A 6 -12.34 1.22 13.97
CA ARG A 6 -12.14 2.68 13.83
C ARG A 6 -10.72 3.03 13.34
N GLN A 7 -9.69 2.36 13.87
CA GLN A 7 -8.30 2.59 13.48
C GLN A 7 -8.05 2.16 12.03
N LEU A 8 -8.55 0.98 11.64
CA LEU A 8 -8.45 0.48 10.26
C LEU A 8 -9.18 1.39 9.26
N THR A 9 -10.38 1.87 9.62
CA THR A 9 -11.11 2.86 8.81
C THR A 9 -10.30 4.14 8.61
N SER A 10 -9.52 4.58 9.61
CA SER A 10 -8.64 5.74 9.47
C SER A 10 -7.50 5.48 8.49
N CYS A 11 -6.85 4.32 8.57
CA CYS A 11 -5.78 3.94 7.65
C CYS A 11 -6.26 3.93 6.19
N TYR A 12 -7.46 3.41 5.95
CA TYR A 12 -8.06 3.42 4.61
C TYR A 12 -8.40 4.81 4.09
N LYS A 13 -8.81 5.74 4.97
CA LYS A 13 -9.03 7.14 4.59
C LYS A 13 -7.73 7.83 4.18
N ASP A 14 -6.61 7.52 4.82
CA ASP A 14 -5.31 8.07 4.46
C ASP A 14 -4.86 7.56 3.08
N CYS A 15 -5.01 6.26 2.82
CA CYS A 15 -4.78 5.68 1.48
C CYS A 15 -5.65 6.33 0.41
N ALA A 16 -6.92 6.58 0.71
CA ALA A 16 -7.86 7.23 -0.22
C ALA A 16 -7.44 8.65 -0.58
N LYS A 17 -7.01 9.45 0.42
CA LYS A 17 -6.52 10.82 0.20
C LYS A 17 -5.27 10.83 -0.67
N PHE A 18 -4.33 9.93 -0.37
CA PHE A 18 -3.10 9.77 -1.14
C PHE A 18 -3.40 9.36 -2.60
N THR A 19 -4.20 8.31 -2.80
CA THR A 19 -4.58 7.82 -4.15
C THR A 19 -5.28 8.90 -4.97
N ARG A 20 -6.19 9.68 -4.36
CA ARG A 20 -6.89 10.77 -5.05
C ARG A 20 -5.93 11.86 -5.54
N ARG A 21 -4.84 12.11 -4.82
CA ARG A 21 -3.84 13.12 -5.18
C ARG A 21 -2.95 12.65 -6.33
N GLU A 22 -2.47 11.42 -6.25
CA GLU A 22 -1.46 10.87 -7.17
C GLU A 22 -2.07 10.23 -8.42
N ALA A 23 -3.26 9.63 -8.34
CA ALA A 23 -3.88 8.81 -9.38
C ALA A 23 -5.26 9.32 -9.79
N LYS A 24 -5.37 10.58 -10.24
CA LYS A 24 -6.67 11.19 -10.57
C LYS A 24 -7.50 10.36 -11.56
N ASN A 25 -6.87 9.80 -12.61
CA ASN A 25 -7.57 8.99 -13.62
C ASN A 25 -8.05 7.63 -13.08
N PHE A 26 -7.23 6.95 -12.27
CA PHE A 26 -7.59 5.67 -11.66
C PHE A 26 -8.58 5.83 -10.49
N TYR A 27 -8.50 6.93 -9.74
CA TYR A 27 -9.42 7.23 -8.64
C TYR A 27 -10.89 7.24 -9.11
N PHE A 28 -11.17 7.81 -10.29
CA PHE A 28 -12.52 7.79 -10.86
C PHE A 28 -12.92 6.39 -11.39
N ALA A 29 -11.97 5.59 -11.87
CA ALA A 29 -12.25 4.21 -12.28
C ALA A 29 -12.70 3.32 -11.10
N PHE A 30 -12.21 3.59 -9.88
CA PHE A 30 -12.51 2.77 -8.70
C PHE A 30 -13.70 3.25 -7.86
N ILE A 31 -14.25 4.45 -8.14
CA ILE A 31 -15.38 4.99 -7.37
C ILE A 31 -16.69 4.19 -7.54
N THR A 32 -16.76 3.35 -8.57
CA THR A 32 -17.90 2.45 -8.83
C THR A 32 -17.85 1.17 -7.98
N LEU A 33 -16.70 0.87 -7.36
CA LEU A 33 -16.53 -0.35 -6.55
C LEU A 33 -17.15 -0.24 -5.17
N PRO A 34 -17.62 -1.36 -4.57
CA PRO A 34 -18.00 -1.42 -3.16
C PRO A 34 -16.90 -0.90 -2.25
N LYS A 35 -17.28 -0.24 -1.15
CA LYS A 35 -16.39 0.50 -0.25
C LYS A 35 -15.14 -0.30 0.18
N ARG A 36 -15.30 -1.57 0.59
CA ARG A 36 -14.19 -2.44 1.02
C ARG A 36 -13.20 -2.73 -0.12
N LYS A 37 -13.70 -3.06 -1.33
CA LYS A 37 -12.83 -3.30 -2.50
C LYS A 37 -12.05 -2.05 -2.88
N ARG A 38 -12.70 -0.89 -2.84
CA ARG A 38 -12.06 0.40 -3.13
C ARG A 38 -10.93 0.72 -2.16
N TYR A 39 -11.15 0.43 -0.88
CA TYR A 39 -10.16 0.61 0.18
C TYR A 39 -8.94 -0.31 0.03
N ALA A 40 -9.15 -1.57 -0.31
CA ALA A 40 -8.06 -2.48 -0.63
C ALA A 40 -7.22 -2.00 -1.83
N ILE A 41 -7.88 -1.54 -2.90
CA ILE A 41 -7.18 -0.98 -4.07
C ILE A 41 -6.36 0.26 -3.68
N TYR A 42 -6.86 1.12 -2.80
CA TYR A 42 -6.09 2.27 -2.33
C TYR A 42 -4.84 1.88 -1.55
N ALA A 43 -4.91 0.81 -0.74
CA ALA A 43 -3.75 0.31 -0.01
C ALA A 43 -2.69 -0.26 -0.97
N VAL A 44 -3.12 -1.09 -1.93
CA VAL A 44 -2.24 -1.65 -2.97
C VAL A 44 -1.63 -0.53 -3.83
N TYR A 45 -2.43 0.44 -4.27
CA TYR A 45 -1.95 1.57 -5.04
C TYR A 45 -0.91 2.40 -4.25
N ALA A 46 -1.18 2.67 -2.97
CA ALA A 46 -0.26 3.43 -2.13
C ALA A 46 1.11 2.72 -2.02
N PHE A 47 1.12 1.40 -1.90
CA PHE A 47 2.35 0.61 -1.91
C PHE A 47 3.09 0.70 -3.25
N CYS A 48 2.39 0.50 -4.38
CA CYS A 48 3.03 0.59 -5.69
C CYS A 48 3.63 1.99 -5.94
N ARG A 49 2.89 3.03 -5.55
CA ARG A 49 3.36 4.41 -5.69
C ARG A 49 4.58 4.70 -4.82
N GLU A 50 4.65 4.14 -3.62
CA GLU A 50 5.84 4.25 -2.76
C GLU A 50 7.07 3.59 -3.42
N ALA A 51 6.89 2.44 -4.08
CA ALA A 51 7.96 1.80 -4.84
C ALA A 51 8.42 2.67 -6.04
N ASP A 52 7.47 3.18 -6.83
CA ASP A 52 7.76 4.07 -7.97
C ASP A 52 8.47 5.35 -7.53
N ASP A 53 7.98 6.02 -6.48
CA ASP A 53 8.59 7.25 -5.97
C ASP A 53 10.05 7.04 -5.53
N ILE A 54 10.37 5.86 -4.98
CA ILE A 54 11.76 5.49 -4.66
C ILE A 54 12.57 5.25 -5.94
N ALA A 55 12.02 4.50 -6.90
CA ALA A 55 12.68 4.14 -8.15
C ALA A 55 12.97 5.37 -9.03
N ASP A 56 12.01 6.28 -9.16
CA ASP A 56 12.07 7.46 -10.01
C ASP A 56 12.64 8.69 -9.32
N GLY A 57 12.75 8.68 -7.98
CA GLY A 57 13.26 9.81 -7.21
C GLY A 57 14.70 10.24 -7.59
N SER A 58 15.12 11.43 -7.16
CA SER A 58 16.45 11.98 -7.49
C SER A 58 17.59 11.48 -6.59
N ALA A 59 17.32 10.53 -5.68
CA ALA A 59 18.32 9.99 -4.76
C ALA A 59 19.40 9.17 -5.49
N SER A 60 20.59 9.05 -4.88
CA SER A 60 21.66 8.20 -5.42
C SER A 60 21.27 6.72 -5.46
N LEU A 61 21.82 5.95 -6.41
CA LEU A 61 21.54 4.52 -6.54
C LEU A 61 21.69 3.72 -5.23
N PRO A 62 22.74 3.92 -4.41
CA PRO A 62 22.83 3.23 -3.11
C PRO A 62 21.67 3.55 -2.18
N ARG A 63 21.20 4.81 -2.13
CA ARG A 63 20.06 5.21 -1.31
C ARG A 63 18.76 4.60 -1.80
N LYS A 64 18.52 4.58 -3.11
CA LYS A 64 17.36 3.91 -3.72
C LYS A 64 17.32 2.43 -3.36
N ARG A 65 18.45 1.72 -3.51
CA ARG A 65 18.56 0.29 -3.14
C ARG A 65 18.25 0.04 -1.66
N THR A 66 18.76 0.88 -0.77
CA THR A 66 18.46 0.78 0.67
C THR A 66 16.97 1.01 0.95
N ALA A 67 16.36 2.01 0.32
CA ALA A 67 14.94 2.31 0.47
C ALA A 67 14.04 1.17 -0.05
N LEU A 68 14.34 0.61 -1.23
CA LEU A 68 13.60 -0.55 -1.77
C LEU A 68 13.78 -1.80 -0.89
N LYS A 69 14.97 -2.02 -0.32
CA LYS A 69 15.21 -3.11 0.64
C LYS A 69 14.36 -2.93 1.91
N GLN A 70 14.24 -1.69 2.41
CA GLN A 70 13.40 -1.37 3.55
C GLN A 70 11.91 -1.56 3.23
N LEU A 71 11.47 -1.16 2.03
CA LEU A 71 10.11 -1.36 1.57
C LEU A 71 9.77 -2.86 1.47
N ARG A 72 10.68 -3.67 0.93
CA ARG A 72 10.56 -5.14 0.90
C ARG A 72 10.44 -5.74 2.30
N HIS A 73 11.24 -5.27 3.24
CA HIS A 73 11.14 -5.70 4.64
C HIS A 73 9.77 -5.37 5.23
N ARG A 74 9.28 -4.12 5.04
CA ARG A 74 7.96 -3.70 5.50
C ARG A 74 6.83 -4.54 4.89
N LEU A 75 6.93 -4.91 3.61
CA LEU A 75 5.97 -5.82 2.98
C LEU A 75 5.97 -7.21 3.66
N GLY A 76 7.14 -7.75 3.98
CA GLY A 76 7.26 -9.01 4.71
C GLY A 76 6.63 -8.95 6.11
N GLU A 77 6.87 -7.87 6.84
CA GLU A 77 6.26 -7.61 8.15
C GLU A 77 4.74 -7.44 8.05
N ALA A 78 4.24 -6.72 7.05
CA ALA A 78 2.81 -6.58 6.80
C ALA A 78 2.15 -7.93 6.47
N ALA A 79 2.80 -8.75 5.66
CA ALA A 79 2.33 -10.09 5.30
C ALA A 79 2.32 -11.07 6.48
N SER A 80 3.14 -10.84 7.51
CA SER A 80 3.15 -11.62 8.74
C SER A 80 2.24 -11.07 9.85
N GLY A 81 1.46 -10.02 9.55
CA GLY A 81 0.54 -9.39 10.49
C GLY A 81 1.18 -8.37 11.43
N ASN A 82 2.41 -7.93 11.15
CA ASN A 82 3.18 -6.96 11.94
C ASN A 82 3.41 -5.63 11.18
N PRO A 83 2.36 -4.91 10.74
CA PRO A 83 2.53 -3.70 9.95
C PRO A 83 3.29 -2.60 10.71
N GLN A 84 4.25 -1.96 10.03
CA GLN A 84 5.11 -0.94 10.63
C GLN A 84 4.54 0.48 10.51
N THR A 85 3.63 0.70 9.55
CA THR A 85 2.97 1.98 9.31
C THR A 85 1.45 1.81 9.12
N ARG A 86 0.73 2.93 9.04
CA ARG A 86 -0.72 2.92 8.73
C ARG A 86 -1.01 2.38 7.33
N LEU A 87 -0.14 2.65 6.36
CA LEU A 87 -0.25 2.12 5.01
C LEU A 87 -0.04 0.61 5.01
N ASP A 88 0.97 0.13 5.74
CA ASP A 88 1.25 -1.31 5.89
C ASP A 88 0.07 -2.04 6.53
N ALA A 89 -0.59 -1.41 7.51
CA ALA A 89 -1.76 -1.99 8.17
C ALA A 89 -2.96 -2.12 7.21
N ALA A 90 -3.19 -1.12 6.37
CA ALA A 90 -4.23 -1.19 5.34
C ALA A 90 -3.88 -2.22 4.26
N LEU A 91 -2.59 -2.36 3.91
CA LEU A 91 -2.12 -3.35 2.95
C LEU A 91 -2.26 -4.77 3.50
N SER A 92 -1.87 -4.99 4.76
CA SER A 92 -2.01 -6.26 5.48
C SER A 92 -3.47 -6.72 5.50
N ASP A 93 -4.42 -5.86 5.91
CA ASP A 93 -5.86 -6.18 5.89
C ASP A 93 -6.37 -6.49 4.47
N ALA A 94 -5.90 -5.74 3.46
CA ALA A 94 -6.26 -6.00 2.07
C ALA A 94 -5.71 -7.35 1.56
N MET A 95 -4.48 -7.70 1.94
CA MET A 95 -3.86 -8.98 1.59
C MET A 95 -4.60 -10.15 2.19
N ASP A 96 -4.95 -10.07 3.48
CA ASP A 96 -5.69 -11.11 4.17
C ASP A 96 -7.11 -11.26 3.61
N HIS A 97 -7.83 -10.15 3.43
CA HIS A 97 -9.24 -10.19 3.01
C HIS A 97 -9.43 -10.60 1.55
N TYR A 98 -8.49 -10.26 0.67
CA TYR A 98 -8.57 -10.55 -0.77
C TYR A 98 -7.57 -11.60 -1.25
N GLN A 99 -6.82 -12.22 -0.34
CA GLN A 99 -5.83 -13.26 -0.63
C GLN A 99 -4.78 -12.79 -1.66
N ILE A 100 -4.33 -11.54 -1.52
CA ILE A 100 -3.29 -10.98 -2.39
C ILE A 100 -1.95 -11.58 -1.98
N ALA A 101 -1.29 -12.28 -2.91
CA ALA A 101 -0.03 -12.93 -2.62
C ALA A 101 1.08 -11.89 -2.39
N PRO A 102 1.86 -11.98 -1.29
CA PRO A 102 3.01 -11.10 -1.08
C PRO A 102 4.01 -11.14 -2.24
N SER A 103 4.15 -12.30 -2.90
CA SER A 103 5.02 -12.50 -4.05
C SER A 103 4.65 -11.63 -5.25
N ASP A 104 3.37 -11.30 -5.45
CA ASP A 104 2.96 -10.39 -6.52
C ASP A 104 3.36 -8.95 -6.23
N LEU A 105 3.33 -8.53 -4.96
CA LEU A 105 3.78 -7.21 -4.53
C LEU A 105 5.31 -7.10 -4.51
N VAL A 106 6.02 -8.22 -4.30
CA VAL A 106 7.50 -8.26 -4.45
C VAL A 106 7.91 -7.96 -5.89
N LYS A 107 7.17 -8.43 -6.90
CA LYS A 107 7.46 -8.14 -8.32
C LYS A 107 7.44 -6.64 -8.62
N VAL A 108 6.57 -5.88 -7.96
CA VAL A 108 6.51 -4.41 -8.09
C VAL A 108 7.83 -3.76 -7.62
N ILE A 109 8.46 -4.32 -6.59
CA ILE A 109 9.76 -3.84 -6.10
C ILE A 109 10.90 -4.24 -7.05
N ASP A 110 10.80 -5.40 -7.69
CA ASP A 110 11.84 -5.93 -8.59
C ASP A 110 11.86 -5.24 -9.96
N GLY A 111 10.72 -4.72 -10.42
CA GLY A 111 10.58 -4.05 -11.73
C GLY A 111 10.27 -5.02 -12.85
#